data_AF-A0A1V6V463-F1
#
_entry.id   AF-A0A1V6V463-F1
#
_cell.length_a   1.000
_cell.length_b   1.000
_cell.length_c   1.000
_cell.angle_alpha   90.00
_cell.angle_beta   90.00
_cell.angle_gamma   90.00
#
_symmetry.space_group_name_H-M   'P 1'
#
loop_
_entity.id
_entity.type
_entity.pdbx_description
1 polymer ?
#
loop_
_entity_poly.entity_id
_entity_poly.type
_entity_poly.pdbx_seq_one_letter_code
_entity_poly.pdbx_strand_id
1 'polypeptide(L)'
;GQLETYAFCFLQHWLLSESLAAGWTCPEALELHKFFRFLEVHQGKVKDECFQLTLSALTGWRRVITSIRHAAVHRIPHDRKTFLKMVRAAIKFSKCIAGFKGSKRLCRIQKFVKTALSEFDQLTAQLKQKARLQISLCEAYPHYLDRRLILLPEAVRRVLQSSEDDFVSKVEQFLRAGFKST
;
A
#
# COMPACT_ATOMS: atom_id res chain seq x y z
N GLY A 1 5.91 -24.69 -10.10
CA GLY A 1 5.38 -23.33 -10.30
C GLY A 1 6.07 -22.70 -11.50
N GLN A 2 5.67 -21.49 -11.90
CA GLN A 2 6.16 -20.90 -13.16
C GLN A 2 7.68 -20.64 -13.17
N LEU A 3 8.27 -20.31 -12.02
CA LEU A 3 9.72 -20.16 -11.89
C LEU A 3 10.44 -21.52 -12.01
N GLU A 4 9.88 -22.57 -11.42
CA GLU A 4 10.40 -23.94 -11.56
C GLU A 4 10.32 -24.42 -13.00
N THR A 5 9.24 -24.12 -13.73
CA THR A 5 9.13 -24.45 -15.16
C THR A 5 10.25 -23.80 -15.97
N TYR A 6 10.54 -22.53 -15.73
CA TYR A 6 11.64 -21.86 -16.42
C TYR A 6 13.01 -22.42 -16.04
N ALA A 7 13.23 -22.71 -14.75
CA ALA A 7 14.46 -23.33 -14.27
C ALA A 7 14.66 -24.72 -14.90
N PHE A 8 13.59 -25.51 -14.99
CA PHE A 8 13.58 -26.83 -15.60
C PHE A 8 13.95 -26.76 -17.08
N CYS A 9 13.26 -25.92 -17.87
CA CYS A 9 13.58 -25.75 -19.29
C CYS A 9 15.03 -25.29 -19.51
N PHE A 10 15.55 -24.43 -18.63
CA PHE A 10 16.94 -24.00 -18.68
C PHE A 10 17.91 -25.17 -18.46
N LEU A 11 17.66 -26.03 -17.47
CA LEU A 11 18.49 -27.22 -17.25
C LEU A 11 18.39 -28.22 -18.40
N GLN A 12 17.21 -28.44 -18.95
CA GLN A 12 17.02 -29.33 -20.10
C GLN A 12 17.79 -28.84 -21.33
N HIS A 13 18.00 -27.52 -21.47
CA HIS A 13 18.78 -26.96 -22.56
C HIS A 13 20.29 -27.11 -22.37
N TRP A 14 20.81 -26.88 -21.15
CA TRP A 14 22.25 -26.78 -20.90
C TRP A 14 22.88 -28.01 -20.22
N LEU A 15 22.11 -28.77 -19.46
CA LEU A 15 22.56 -29.85 -18.56
C LEU A 15 21.59 -31.04 -18.61
N LEU A 16 21.17 -31.43 -19.82
CA LEU A 16 20.15 -32.45 -20.03
C LEU A 16 20.50 -33.77 -19.33
N SER A 17 21.67 -34.32 -19.63
CA SER A 17 22.15 -35.60 -19.08
C SER A 17 22.19 -35.60 -17.54
N GLU A 18 22.70 -34.52 -16.95
CA GLU A 18 22.83 -34.36 -15.51
C GLU A 18 21.46 -34.21 -14.86
N SER A 19 20.55 -33.48 -15.50
CA SER A 19 19.18 -33.29 -15.00
C SER A 19 18.39 -34.61 -14.98
N LEU A 20 18.58 -35.44 -16.00
CA LEU A 20 18.01 -36.79 -16.07
C LEU A 20 18.63 -37.71 -15.01
N ALA A 21 19.95 -37.66 -14.85
CA ALA A 21 20.65 -38.43 -13.81
C ALA A 21 20.22 -38.02 -12.38
N ALA A 22 19.83 -36.76 -12.18
CA ALA A 22 19.26 -36.27 -10.93
C ALA A 22 17.77 -36.62 -10.74
N GLY A 23 17.15 -37.32 -11.70
CA GLY A 23 15.74 -37.70 -11.67
C GLY A 23 14.76 -36.55 -11.95
N TRP A 24 15.23 -35.43 -12.52
CA TRP A 24 14.38 -34.31 -12.88
C TRP A 24 13.79 -34.52 -14.27
N THR A 25 12.67 -35.24 -14.30
CA THR A 25 11.91 -35.53 -15.53
C THR A 25 10.78 -34.53 -15.79
N CYS A 26 10.38 -33.75 -14.78
CA CYS A 26 9.36 -32.73 -14.90
C CYS A 26 9.68 -31.46 -14.07
N PRO A 27 9.07 -30.30 -14.40
CA PRO A 27 9.20 -29.07 -13.61
C PRO A 27 8.82 -29.20 -12.14
N GLU A 28 7.86 -30.06 -11.81
CA GLU A 28 7.31 -30.23 -10.47
C GLU A 28 8.31 -30.90 -9.52
N ALA A 29 9.15 -31.79 -10.05
CA ALA A 29 10.23 -32.45 -9.31
C ALA A 29 11.38 -31.48 -8.98
N LEU A 30 11.46 -30.34 -9.67
CA LEU A 30 12.49 -29.35 -9.46
C LEU A 30 12.12 -28.41 -8.32
N GLU A 31 13.03 -28.32 -7.34
CA GLU A 31 12.97 -27.32 -6.28
C GLU A 31 14.03 -26.26 -6.51
N LEU A 32 13.64 -24.98 -6.48
CA LEU A 32 14.54 -23.86 -6.79
C LEU A 32 15.82 -23.86 -5.92
N HIS A 33 15.74 -24.30 -4.66
CA HIS A 33 16.92 -24.38 -3.80
C HIS A 33 17.90 -25.49 -4.25
N LYS A 34 17.39 -26.62 -4.77
CA LYS A 34 18.20 -27.68 -5.37
C LYS A 34 18.76 -27.26 -6.72
N PHE A 35 18.00 -26.50 -7.51
CA PHE A 35 18.45 -25.94 -8.79
C PHE A 35 19.75 -25.13 -8.66
N PHE A 36 19.83 -24.19 -7.72
CA PHE A 36 21.07 -23.40 -7.54
C PHE A 36 22.26 -24.26 -7.13
N ARG A 37 22.06 -25.22 -6.20
CA ARG A 37 23.12 -26.15 -5.80
C ARG A 37 23.58 -27.01 -6.97
N PHE A 38 22.64 -27.45 -7.80
CA PHE A 38 22.92 -28.27 -8.98
C PHE A 38 23.75 -27.52 -10.02
N LEU A 39 23.42 -26.25 -10.27
CA LEU A 39 24.22 -25.40 -11.16
C LEU A 39 25.65 -25.20 -10.64
N GLU A 40 25.83 -24.98 -9.34
CA GLU A 40 27.17 -24.83 -8.73
C GLU A 40 28.06 -26.07 -8.92
N VAL A 41 27.47 -27.26 -8.83
CA VAL A 41 28.20 -28.54 -9.02
C VAL A 41 28.57 -28.77 -10.48
N HIS A 42 27.69 -28.40 -11.41
CA HIS A 42 27.85 -28.74 -12.84
C HIS A 42 28.33 -27.58 -13.71
N GLN A 43 28.62 -26.41 -13.13
CA GLN A 43 29.03 -25.23 -13.87
C GLN A 43 30.27 -25.45 -14.76
N GLY A 44 31.19 -26.32 -14.34
CA GLY A 44 32.41 -26.62 -15.10
C GLY A 44 32.18 -27.48 -16.35
N LYS A 45 30.99 -28.08 -16.50
CA LYS A 45 30.66 -28.93 -17.66
C LYS A 45 30.24 -28.12 -18.88
N VAL A 46 29.76 -26.90 -18.69
CA VAL A 46 29.28 -26.04 -19.78
C VAL A 46 30.26 -24.87 -19.94
N LYS A 47 31.03 -24.88 -21.03
CA LYS A 47 32.00 -23.81 -21.34
C LYS A 47 31.39 -22.61 -22.07
N ASP A 48 30.11 -22.68 -22.40
CA ASP A 48 29.40 -21.63 -23.13
C ASP A 48 29.38 -20.30 -22.35
N GLU A 49 29.74 -19.21 -23.01
CA GLU A 49 29.83 -17.89 -22.41
C GLU A 49 28.46 -17.38 -21.94
N CYS A 50 27.40 -17.61 -22.71
CA CYS A 50 26.04 -17.22 -22.35
C CYS A 50 25.57 -17.96 -21.09
N PHE A 51 25.89 -19.25 -20.97
CA PHE A 51 25.63 -20.01 -19.76
C PHE A 51 26.37 -19.43 -18.55
N GLN A 52 27.67 -19.14 -18.67
CA GLN A 52 28.47 -18.60 -17.55
C GLN A 52 28.00 -17.19 -17.13
N LEU A 53 27.69 -16.33 -18.09
CA LEU A 53 27.09 -15.02 -17.83
C LEU A 53 25.74 -15.15 -17.12
N THR A 54 24.90 -16.08 -17.56
CA THR A 54 23.60 -16.35 -16.91
C THR A 54 23.80 -16.86 -15.49
N LEU A 55 24.72 -17.80 -15.27
CA LEU A 55 25.01 -18.37 -13.97
C LEU A 55 25.49 -17.29 -12.98
N SER A 56 26.43 -16.45 -13.39
CA SER A 56 26.93 -15.35 -12.55
C SER A 56 25.79 -14.41 -12.12
N ALA A 57 24.89 -14.04 -13.03
CA ALA A 57 23.73 -13.21 -12.71
C ALA A 57 22.75 -13.89 -11.73
N LEU A 58 22.57 -15.20 -11.85
CA LEU A 58 21.68 -15.99 -11.00
C LEU A 58 22.14 -16.05 -9.54
N THR A 59 23.46 -16.11 -9.28
CA THR A 59 24.00 -16.20 -7.90
C THR A 59 23.52 -15.06 -7.01
N GLY A 60 23.47 -13.83 -7.54
CA GLY A 60 23.03 -12.64 -6.82
C GLY A 60 21.55 -12.67 -6.39
N TRP A 61 20.73 -13.55 -6.97
CA TRP A 61 19.31 -13.67 -6.64
C TRP A 61 18.97 -14.96 -5.89
N ARG A 62 19.91 -15.88 -5.71
CA ARG A 62 19.72 -17.20 -5.08
C ARG A 62 18.84 -17.12 -3.84
N ARG A 63 19.27 -16.35 -2.83
CA ARG A 63 18.56 -16.22 -1.54
C ARG A 63 17.12 -15.72 -1.69
N VAL A 64 16.90 -14.76 -2.58
CA VAL A 64 15.55 -14.18 -2.77
C VAL A 64 14.67 -15.18 -3.52
N ILE A 65 15.16 -15.79 -4.59
CA ILE A 65 14.40 -16.73 -5.41
C ILE A 65 13.99 -17.98 -4.62
N THR A 66 14.91 -18.53 -3.81
CA THR A 66 14.58 -19.68 -2.96
C THR A 66 13.56 -19.34 -1.88
N SER A 67 13.57 -18.11 -1.37
CA SER A 67 12.62 -17.67 -0.34
C SER A 67 11.19 -17.47 -0.87
N ILE A 68 10.99 -17.23 -2.17
CA ILE A 68 9.66 -16.95 -2.75
C ILE A 68 8.71 -18.12 -2.51
N ARG A 69 9.16 -19.36 -2.76
CA ARG A 69 8.30 -20.54 -2.58
C ARG A 69 7.94 -20.75 -1.13
N HIS A 70 8.93 -20.64 -0.23
CA HIS A 70 8.69 -20.77 1.21
C HIS A 70 7.67 -19.72 1.70
N ALA A 71 7.84 -18.46 1.30
CA ALA A 71 6.90 -17.39 1.61
C ALA A 71 5.48 -17.68 1.08
N ALA A 72 5.36 -18.16 -0.15
CA ALA A 72 4.07 -18.48 -0.76
C ALA A 72 3.37 -19.67 -0.09
N VAL A 73 4.11 -20.75 0.19
CA VAL A 73 3.58 -21.98 0.81
C VAL A 73 3.07 -21.71 2.22
N HIS A 74 3.84 -20.96 3.02
CA HIS A 74 3.46 -20.63 4.40
C HIS A 74 2.64 -19.34 4.51
N ARG A 75 2.24 -18.73 3.38
CA ARG A 75 1.48 -17.47 3.32
C ARG A 75 2.07 -16.38 4.22
N ILE A 76 3.40 -16.26 4.22
CA ILE A 76 4.13 -15.33 5.09
C ILE A 76 3.80 -13.89 4.67
N PRO A 77 3.25 -13.06 5.56
CA PRO A 77 3.00 -11.66 5.24
C PRO A 77 4.32 -10.92 5.05
N HIS A 78 4.37 -10.07 4.02
CA HIS A 78 5.54 -9.25 3.72
C HIS A 78 5.16 -7.79 3.62
N ASP A 79 6.06 -6.93 4.08
CA ASP A 79 5.96 -5.51 3.82
C ASP A 79 6.09 -5.21 2.32
N ARG A 80 5.62 -4.02 1.92
CA ARG A 80 5.64 -3.52 0.55
C ARG A 80 7.02 -3.64 -0.11
N LYS A 81 8.09 -3.25 0.58
CA LYS A 81 9.45 -3.20 0.04
C LYS A 81 9.97 -4.61 -0.22
N THR A 82 9.75 -5.52 0.73
CA THR A 82 10.13 -6.92 0.65
C THR A 82 9.40 -7.63 -0.48
N PHE A 83 8.08 -7.47 -0.57
CA PHE A 83 7.28 -8.07 -1.65
C PHE A 83 7.72 -7.56 -3.04
N LEU A 84 7.90 -6.25 -3.20
CA LEU A 84 8.38 -5.67 -4.47
C LEU A 84 9.80 -6.14 -4.82
N LYS A 85 10.66 -6.40 -3.83
CA LYS A 85 12.00 -6.96 -4.03
C LYS A 85 11.90 -8.40 -4.56
N MET A 86 11.04 -9.22 -3.99
CA MET A 86 10.79 -10.59 -4.44
C MET A 86 10.27 -10.63 -5.88
N VAL A 87 9.26 -9.80 -6.21
CA VAL A 87 8.72 -9.71 -7.57
C VAL A 87 9.79 -9.26 -8.57
N ARG A 88 10.62 -8.26 -8.22
CA ARG A 88 11.73 -7.83 -9.08
C ARG A 88 12.76 -8.94 -9.30
N ALA A 89 13.13 -9.67 -8.25
CA ALA A 89 14.05 -10.79 -8.36
C ALA A 89 13.48 -11.87 -9.28
N ALA A 90 12.19 -12.24 -9.11
CA ALA A 90 11.51 -13.20 -9.98
C ALA A 90 11.51 -12.75 -11.46
N ILE A 91 11.23 -11.46 -11.74
CA ILE A 91 11.28 -10.92 -13.10
C ILE A 91 12.69 -11.04 -13.69
N LYS A 92 13.72 -10.64 -12.94
CA LYS A 92 15.12 -10.70 -13.38
C LYS A 92 15.53 -12.15 -13.66
N PHE A 93 15.23 -13.05 -12.73
CA PHE A 93 15.44 -14.48 -12.88
C PHE A 93 14.78 -15.01 -14.15
N SER A 94 13.48 -14.81 -14.34
CA SER A 94 12.76 -15.27 -15.53
C SER A 94 13.32 -14.70 -16.84
N LYS A 95 13.75 -13.43 -16.84
CA LYS A 95 14.38 -12.82 -18.02
C LYS A 95 15.71 -13.47 -18.37
N CYS A 96 16.52 -13.78 -17.36
CA CYS A 96 17.83 -14.40 -17.56
C CYS A 96 17.73 -15.82 -18.11
N ILE A 97 16.77 -16.63 -17.64
CA ILE A 97 16.71 -18.06 -18.03
C ILE A 97 15.69 -18.40 -19.12
N ALA A 98 14.62 -17.60 -19.28
CA ALA A 98 13.53 -17.87 -20.22
C ALA A 98 13.22 -16.68 -21.14
N GLY A 99 14.07 -15.65 -21.12
CA GLY A 99 13.93 -14.45 -21.93
C GLY A 99 12.69 -13.61 -21.58
N PHE A 100 12.39 -12.64 -22.44
CA PHE A 100 11.37 -11.63 -22.16
C PHE A 100 9.95 -12.22 -22.05
N LYS A 101 9.63 -13.24 -22.87
CA LYS A 101 8.33 -13.93 -22.86
C LYS A 101 8.05 -14.56 -21.49
N GLY A 102 9.06 -15.13 -20.84
CA GLY A 102 8.94 -15.73 -19.50
C GLY A 102 8.61 -14.72 -18.39
N SER A 103 8.91 -13.44 -18.59
CA SER A 103 8.72 -12.41 -17.56
C SER A 103 7.39 -11.66 -17.66
N LYS A 104 6.62 -11.79 -18.75
CA LYS A 104 5.44 -10.96 -19.03
C LYS A 104 4.40 -10.99 -17.90
N ARG A 105 4.09 -12.18 -17.38
CA ARG A 105 3.10 -12.34 -16.29
C ARG A 105 3.57 -11.66 -15.01
N LEU A 106 4.84 -11.85 -14.64
CA LEU A 106 5.43 -11.22 -13.46
C LEU A 106 5.48 -9.70 -13.58
N CYS A 107 5.76 -9.18 -14.79
CA CYS A 107 5.67 -7.74 -15.07
C CYS A 107 4.25 -7.19 -14.90
N ARG A 108 3.21 -7.95 -15.31
CA ARG A 108 1.80 -7.55 -15.08
C ARG A 108 1.48 -7.52 -13.58
N ILE A 109 1.90 -8.54 -12.83
CA ILE A 109 1.73 -8.57 -11.37
C ILE A 109 2.42 -7.37 -10.72
N GLN A 110 3.65 -7.05 -11.14
CA GLN A 110 4.37 -5.89 -10.61
C GLN A 110 3.63 -4.58 -10.87
N LYS A 111 3.09 -4.40 -12.08
CA LYS A 111 2.29 -3.21 -12.42
C LYS A 111 1.04 -3.12 -11.55
N PHE A 112 0.28 -4.21 -11.47
CA PHE A 112 -0.92 -4.29 -10.65
C PHE A 112 -0.64 -3.93 -9.17
N VAL A 113 0.38 -4.55 -8.59
CA VAL A 113 0.76 -4.29 -7.19
C VAL A 113 1.19 -2.84 -6.99
N LYS A 114 1.96 -2.26 -7.91
CA LYS A 114 2.35 -0.85 -7.81
C LYS A 114 1.14 0.09 -7.88
N THR A 115 0.19 -0.19 -8.76
CA THR A 115 -1.05 0.59 -8.89
C THR A 115 -1.88 0.50 -7.61
N ALA A 116 -2.18 -0.72 -7.15
CA ALA A 116 -2.97 -0.94 -5.93
C ALA A 116 -2.33 -0.28 -4.70
N LEU A 117 -1.00 -0.32 -4.58
CA LEU A 117 -0.28 0.36 -3.50
C LEU A 117 -0.40 1.88 -3.60
N SER A 118 -0.34 2.45 -4.81
CA SER A 118 -0.51 3.89 -5.03
C SER A 118 -1.91 4.37 -4.67
N GLU A 119 -2.94 3.59 -5.03
CA GLU A 119 -4.33 3.88 -4.66
C GLU A 119 -4.52 3.85 -3.14
N PHE A 120 -3.92 2.85 -2.47
CA PHE A 120 -3.93 2.76 -1.02
C PHE A 120 -3.22 3.94 -0.34
N ASP A 121 -2.07 4.37 -0.88
CA ASP A 121 -1.33 5.52 -0.37
C ASP A 121 -2.18 6.79 -0.48
N GLN A 122 -2.87 7.00 -1.61
CA GLN A 122 -3.77 8.13 -1.83
C GLN A 122 -4.96 8.12 -0.87
N LEU A 123 -5.62 6.98 -0.71
CA LEU A 123 -6.74 6.84 0.23
C LEU A 123 -6.27 7.13 1.67
N THR A 124 -5.11 6.60 2.06
CA THR A 124 -4.54 6.84 3.39
C THR A 124 -4.25 8.32 3.61
N ALA A 125 -3.71 9.02 2.61
CA ALA A 125 -3.46 10.46 2.68
C ALA A 125 -4.76 11.26 2.83
N GLN A 126 -5.79 10.94 2.05
CA GLN A 126 -7.11 11.57 2.14
C GLN A 126 -7.75 11.37 3.52
N LEU A 127 -7.72 10.15 4.04
CA LEU A 127 -8.26 9.84 5.37
C LEU A 127 -7.50 10.60 6.46
N LYS A 128 -6.16 10.66 6.39
CA LYS A 128 -5.36 11.46 7.32
C LYS A 128 -5.70 12.95 7.26
N GLN A 129 -5.92 13.50 6.07
CA GLN A 129 -6.31 14.89 5.91
C GLN A 129 -7.71 15.15 6.51
N LYS A 130 -8.68 14.28 6.23
CA LYS A 130 -10.03 14.38 6.78
C LYS A 130 -10.02 14.29 8.31
N ALA A 131 -9.24 13.35 8.87
CA ALA A 131 -9.08 13.22 10.32
C ALA A 131 -8.48 14.50 10.94
N ARG A 132 -7.44 15.09 10.33
CA ARG A 132 -6.86 16.36 10.79
C ARG A 132 -7.87 17.50 10.77
N LEU A 133 -8.66 17.62 9.71
CA LEU A 133 -9.70 18.64 9.62
C LEU A 133 -10.75 18.46 10.72
N GLN A 134 -11.21 17.23 10.95
CA GLN A 134 -12.16 16.94 12.03
C GLN A 134 -11.59 17.28 13.40
N ILE A 135 -10.34 16.90 13.68
CA ILE A 135 -9.66 17.25 14.93
C ILE A 135 -9.62 18.78 15.10
N SER A 136 -9.21 19.53 14.08
CA SER A 136 -9.16 21.01 14.16
C SER A 136 -10.54 21.64 14.39
N LEU A 137 -11.60 21.08 13.79
CA LEU A 137 -12.97 21.55 14.00
C LEU A 137 -13.43 21.27 15.43
N CYS A 138 -13.15 20.07 15.95
CA CYS A 138 -13.46 19.71 17.34
C CYS A 138 -12.66 20.53 18.35
N GLU A 139 -11.43 20.93 18.04
CA GLU A 139 -10.61 21.80 18.90
C GLU A 139 -11.08 23.27 18.86
N ALA A 140 -11.55 23.76 17.71
CA ALA A 140 -12.06 25.12 17.57
C ALA A 140 -13.46 25.32 18.22
N TYR A 141 -14.24 24.24 18.33
CA TYR A 141 -15.63 24.30 18.80
C TYR A 141 -15.79 24.73 20.28
N PRO A 142 -15.00 24.24 21.25
CA PRO A 142 -15.00 24.74 22.62
C PRO A 142 -14.68 26.23 22.71
N HIS A 143 -13.67 26.70 21.99
CA HIS A 143 -13.28 28.13 21.99
C HIS A 143 -14.37 29.05 21.44
N TYR A 144 -15.12 28.57 20.44
CA TYR A 144 -16.28 29.28 19.91
C TYR A 144 -17.44 29.33 20.93
N LEU A 145 -17.71 28.23 21.63
CA LEU A 145 -18.73 28.17 22.67
C LEU A 145 -18.39 29.05 23.87
N ASP A 146 -17.14 29.03 24.33
CA ASP A 146 -16.66 29.89 25.43
C ASP A 146 -16.84 31.37 25.09
N ARG A 147 -16.50 31.79 23.87
CA ARG A 147 -16.74 33.18 23.42
C ARG A 147 -18.23 33.54 23.41
N ARG A 148 -19.12 32.63 23.00
CA ARG A 148 -20.57 32.89 23.03
C ARG A 148 -21.12 32.98 24.45
N LEU A 149 -20.62 32.16 25.37
CA LEU A 149 -21.01 32.21 26.78
C LEU A 149 -20.64 33.54 27.43
N ILE A 150 -19.48 34.10 27.12
CA ILE A 150 -19.05 35.42 27.63
C ILE A 150 -19.99 36.54 27.15
N LEU A 151 -20.49 36.46 25.91
CA LEU A 151 -21.33 37.50 25.31
C LEU A 151 -22.82 37.39 25.68
N LEU A 152 -23.24 36.25 26.24
CA LEU A 152 -24.64 35.96 26.54
C LEU A 152 -25.26 36.93 27.57
N PRO A 153 -24.60 37.26 28.70
CA PRO A 153 -25.17 38.16 29.71
C PRO A 153 -25.46 39.56 29.16
N GLU A 154 -24.60 40.10 28.29
CA GLU A 154 -24.80 41.40 27.65
C GLU A 154 -25.97 41.38 26.65
N ALA A 155 -26.09 40.30 25.89
CA ALA A 155 -27.21 40.12 24.98
C ALA A 155 -28.55 40.02 25.74
N VAL A 156 -28.59 39.26 26.84
CA VAL A 156 -29.77 39.13 27.70
C VAL A 156 -30.13 40.49 28.32
N ARG A 157 -29.15 41.23 28.84
CA ARG A 157 -29.40 42.56 29.42
C ARG A 157 -30.04 43.52 28.42
N ARG A 158 -29.52 43.58 27.19
CA ARG A 158 -30.07 44.45 26.13
C ARG A 158 -31.51 44.10 25.75
N VAL A 159 -31.84 42.80 25.70
CA VAL A 159 -33.21 42.35 25.41
C VAL A 159 -34.16 42.72 26.55
N LEU A 160 -33.74 42.53 27.80
CA LEU A 160 -34.55 42.91 28.96
C LEU A 160 -34.80 44.42 29.01
N GLN A 161 -33.75 45.24 28.82
CA GLN A 161 -33.88 46.69 28.75
C GLN A 161 -34.81 47.14 27.62
N SER A 162 -34.64 46.58 26.42
CA SER A 162 -35.53 46.91 25.29
C SER A 162 -36.98 46.51 25.57
N SER A 163 -37.23 45.43 26.30
CA SER A 163 -38.57 45.00 26.68
C SER A 163 -39.18 45.91 27.75
N GLU A 164 -38.37 46.36 28.72
CA GLU A 164 -38.79 47.33 29.73
C GLU A 164 -39.12 48.68 29.09
N ASP A 165 -38.26 49.18 28.22
CA ASP A 165 -38.45 50.44 27.50
C ASP A 165 -39.73 50.40 26.64
N ASP A 166 -39.99 49.30 25.94
CA ASP A 166 -41.21 49.10 25.16
C ASP A 166 -42.47 49.04 26.05
N PHE A 167 -42.39 48.36 27.20
CA PHE A 167 -43.48 48.33 28.16
C PHE A 167 -43.76 49.72 28.74
N VAL A 168 -42.73 50.44 29.17
CA VAL A 168 -42.85 51.81 29.69
C VAL A 168 -43.46 52.72 28.64
N SER A 169 -42.97 52.68 27.39
CA SER A 169 -43.52 53.45 26.29
C SER A 169 -45.01 53.16 26.04
N LYS A 170 -45.42 51.89 26.07
CA LYS A 170 -46.83 51.50 25.92
C LYS A 170 -47.70 51.98 27.08
N VAL A 171 -47.20 51.89 28.32
CA VAL A 171 -47.91 52.40 29.51
C VAL A 171 -48.06 53.92 29.44
N GLU A 172 -47.00 54.64 29.08
CA GLU A 172 -47.06 56.10 28.90
C GLU A 172 -48.05 56.52 27.80
N GLN A 173 -48.05 55.81 26.67
CA GLN A 173 -49.02 56.04 25.61
C GLN A 173 -50.45 55.80 26.10
N PHE A 174 -50.69 54.72 26.84
CA PHE A 174 -51.99 54.41 27.43
C PHE A 174 -52.44 55.48 28.42
N LEU A 175 -51.57 55.91 29.33
CA LEU A 175 -51.87 56.97 30.31
C LEU A 175 -52.14 58.31 29.61
N ARG A 176 -51.35 58.70 28.61
CA ARG A 176 -51.59 59.92 27.82
C ARG A 176 -52.88 59.86 27.02
N ALA A 177 -53.30 58.69 26.56
CA ALA A 177 -54.57 58.51 25.86
C ALA A 177 -55.77 58.51 26.83
N GLY A 178 -55.63 57.88 28.01
CA GLY A 178 -56.70 57.75 29.01
C GLY A 178 -56.94 59.02 29.85
N PHE A 179 -55.91 59.84 30.07
CA PHE A 179 -56.02 61.08 30.87
C PHE A 179 -56.11 62.36 30.02
N LYS A 180 -56.23 62.25 28.69
CA LYS A 180 -56.65 63.38 27.84
C LYS A 180 -58.18 63.53 27.88
N SER A 181 -58.70 64.05 28.99
CA SER A 181 -59.88 64.93 29.07
C SER A 181 -60.29 65.15 30.53
N THR A 182 -59.86 66.29 31.09
CA THR A 182 -60.74 67.33 31.66
C THR A 182 -59.94 68.61 31.75
#